data_AF-E1GXP4-F1
#
_entry.id   AF-E1GXP4-F1
#
_cell.length_a   1.000
_cell.length_b   1.000
_cell.length_c   1.000
_cell.angle_alpha   90.00
_cell.angle_beta   90.00
_cell.angle_gamma   90.00
#
_symmetry.space_group_name_H-M   'P 1'
#
loop_
_entity.id
_entity.type
_entity.pdbx_description
1 polymer ?
#
loop_
_entity_poly.entity_id
_entity_poly.type
_entity_poly.pdbx_seq_one_letter_code
_entity_poly.pdbx_strand_id
1 'polypeptide(L)'
;MFSVSVNAEEKVNGNEFNWKPVIDAIIHLESRGKAKAVNGQYAGVLQISPVLVKECNNILQARGSKKRYTLSDRFNVQKSKEMFLVIQSFHNPLNNIEKGIRIWAGGIRYSIAKTQKYVQKVFAVMK
;
A
#
# COMPACT_ATOMS: atom_id res chain seq x y z
N MET A 1 -15.58 -33.03 -18.34
CA MET A 1 -16.23 -31.72 -18.16
C MET A 1 -15.56 -31.04 -16.97
N PHE A 2 -15.14 -29.78 -17.17
CA PHE A 2 -14.23 -29.05 -16.30
C PHE A 2 -14.88 -28.71 -14.95
N SER A 3 -14.25 -29.14 -13.85
CA SER A 3 -14.55 -28.66 -12.49
C SER A 3 -13.85 -27.32 -12.30
N VAL A 4 -14.60 -26.23 -12.38
CA VAL A 4 -14.11 -24.89 -12.05
C VAL A 4 -14.43 -24.64 -10.58
N SER A 5 -13.44 -24.84 -9.72
CA SER A 5 -13.44 -24.33 -8.35
C SER A 5 -12.80 -22.94 -8.33
N VAL A 6 -13.64 -21.91 -8.19
CA VAL A 6 -13.29 -20.51 -7.87
C VAL A 6 -14.52 -19.95 -7.14
N ASN A 7 -14.45 -19.16 -6.08
CA ASN A 7 -13.37 -18.41 -5.46
C ASN A 7 -13.58 -18.38 -3.94
N ALA A 8 -12.48 -18.23 -3.21
CA ALA A 8 -12.52 -17.91 -1.79
C ALA A 8 -13.33 -16.63 -1.56
N GLU A 9 -14.40 -16.74 -0.77
CA GLU A 9 -15.17 -15.61 -0.29
C GLU A 9 -14.31 -14.81 0.70
N GLU A 10 -13.85 -13.63 0.28
CA GLU A 10 -13.31 -12.64 1.20
C GLU A 10 -14.44 -12.21 2.14
N LYS A 11 -14.41 -12.66 3.40
CA LYS A 11 -15.28 -12.14 4.46
C LYS A 11 -14.95 -10.67 4.68
N VAL A 12 -15.70 -9.78 4.02
CA VAL A 12 -15.70 -8.35 4.32
C VAL A 12 -16.50 -8.15 5.61
N ASN A 13 -15.81 -7.92 6.73
CA ASN A 13 -16.45 -7.33 7.91
C ASN A 13 -16.95 -5.94 7.48
N GLY A 14 -18.26 -5.70 7.54
CA GLY A 14 -18.98 -4.62 6.85
C GLY A 14 -18.69 -3.16 7.24
N ASN A 15 -17.50 -2.86 7.79
CA ASN A 15 -17.08 -1.50 8.18
C ASN A 15 -15.66 -1.11 7.72
N GLU A 16 -14.96 -1.93 6.95
CA GLU A 16 -13.60 -1.61 6.50
C GLU A 16 -13.60 -0.78 5.20
N PHE A 17 -12.88 0.34 5.19
CA PHE A 17 -12.78 1.21 4.02
C PHE A 17 -12.09 0.48 2.85
N ASN A 18 -12.70 0.53 1.67
CA ASN A 18 -12.18 -0.16 0.49
C ASN A 18 -11.00 0.59 -0.14
N TRP A 19 -9.78 0.22 0.27
CA TRP A 19 -8.53 0.73 -0.31
C TRP A 19 -8.15 0.10 -1.67
N LYS A 20 -8.85 -0.94 -2.12
CA LYS A 20 -8.46 -1.73 -3.30
C LYS A 20 -8.28 -0.88 -4.56
N PRO A 21 -9.18 0.04 -4.95
CA PRO A 21 -8.99 0.86 -6.16
C PRO A 21 -7.72 1.72 -6.09
N VAL A 22 -7.41 2.27 -4.92
CA VAL A 22 -6.21 3.10 -4.70
C VAL A 22 -4.95 2.24 -4.78
N ILE A 23 -4.94 1.09 -4.11
CA ILE A 23 -3.80 0.16 -4.12
C ILE A 23 -3.51 -0.33 -5.53
N ASP A 24 -4.54 -0.75 -6.27
CA ASP A 24 -4.38 -1.28 -7.63
C ASP A 24 -3.83 -0.19 -8.58
N ALA A 25 -4.32 1.05 -8.46
CA ALA A 25 -3.80 2.19 -9.22
C ALA A 25 -2.33 2.52 -8.89
N ILE A 26 -1.96 2.49 -7.61
CA ILE A 26 -0.56 2.69 -7.19
C ILE A 26 0.33 1.56 -7.73
N ILE A 27 -0.08 0.28 -7.62
CA ILE A 27 0.66 -0.86 -8.18
C ILE A 27 0.91 -0.67 -9.68
N HIS A 28 -0.11 -0.21 -10.41
CA HIS A 28 -0.01 0.04 -11.83
C HIS A 28 1.02 1.13 -12.15
N LEU A 29 1.08 2.21 -11.37
CA LEU A 29 2.04 3.30 -11.56
C LEU A 29 3.46 2.95 -11.12
N GLU A 30 3.61 2.22 -10.02
CA GLU A 30 4.90 1.96 -9.38
C GLU A 30 5.68 0.82 -10.05
N SER A 31 5.01 -0.24 -10.46
CA SER A 31 5.68 -1.47 -10.90
C SER A 31 5.05 -2.14 -12.11
N ARG A 32 3.90 -1.66 -12.57
CA ARG A 32 3.06 -2.38 -13.55
C ARG A 32 2.72 -3.80 -13.06
N GLY A 33 2.57 -3.99 -11.75
CA GLY A 33 2.30 -5.29 -11.13
C GLY A 33 3.51 -6.20 -10.94
N LYS A 34 4.74 -5.76 -11.25
CA LYS A 34 5.94 -6.59 -11.15
C LYS A 34 6.40 -6.74 -9.69
N ALA A 35 6.17 -7.91 -9.10
CA ALA A 35 6.53 -8.20 -7.71
C ALA A 35 8.03 -8.11 -7.41
N LYS A 36 8.90 -8.30 -8.42
CA LYS A 36 10.36 -8.20 -8.28
C LYS A 36 10.94 -6.85 -8.73
N ALA A 37 10.10 -5.82 -8.95
CA ALA A 37 10.58 -4.50 -9.36
C ALA A 37 11.48 -3.88 -8.28
N VAL A 38 12.61 -3.30 -8.71
CA VAL A 38 13.57 -2.60 -7.85
C VAL A 38 13.97 -1.30 -8.53
N ASN A 39 13.93 -0.19 -7.78
CA ASN A 39 14.43 1.11 -8.20
C ASN A 39 15.22 1.73 -7.04
N GLY A 40 16.55 1.59 -7.07
CA GLY A 40 17.41 1.98 -5.96
C GLY A 40 16.99 1.27 -4.65
N GLN A 41 16.62 2.05 -3.64
CA GLN A 41 16.15 1.49 -2.36
C GLN A 41 14.69 1.02 -2.36
N TYR A 42 13.90 1.34 -3.39
CA TYR A 42 12.48 1.01 -3.47
C TYR A 42 12.28 -0.36 -4.11
N ALA A 43 11.40 -1.18 -3.55
CA ALA A 43 11.22 -2.56 -3.99
C ALA A 43 9.77 -3.03 -3.95
N GLY A 44 9.43 -3.96 -4.84
CA GLY A 44 8.14 -4.63 -4.87
C GLY A 44 7.07 -3.93 -5.70
N VAL A 45 5.86 -4.50 -5.64
CA VAL A 45 4.71 -4.00 -6.43
C VAL A 45 4.33 -2.56 -6.10
N LEU A 46 4.57 -2.13 -4.87
CA LEU A 46 4.26 -0.79 -4.36
C LEU A 46 5.50 0.09 -4.14
N GLN A 47 6.68 -0.37 -4.60
CA GLN A 47 7.95 0.36 -4.47
C GLN A 47 8.21 0.84 -3.02
N ILE A 48 8.16 -0.08 -2.07
CA ILE A 48 8.29 0.20 -0.63
C ILE A 48 9.76 0.47 -0.27
N SER A 49 10.03 1.48 0.55
CA SER A 49 11.38 1.82 1.04
C SER A 49 11.72 1.13 2.38
N PRO A 50 13.00 1.04 2.77
CA PRO A 50 13.40 0.55 4.10
C PRO A 50 12.80 1.36 5.26
N VAL A 51 12.65 2.68 5.07
CA VAL A 51 12.05 3.58 6.07
C VAL A 51 10.59 3.24 6.31
N LEU A 52 9.84 2.92 5.25
CA LEU A 52 8.43 2.53 5.39
C LEU A 52 8.29 1.18 6.10
N VAL A 53 9.16 0.20 5.82
CA VAL A 53 9.20 -1.08 6.56
C VAL A 53 9.44 -0.84 8.05
N LYS A 54 10.43 0.02 8.39
CA LYS A 54 10.72 0.39 9.77
C LYS A 54 9.50 1.04 10.43
N GLU A 55 8.82 1.94 9.72
CA GLU A 55 7.63 2.62 10.25
C GLU A 55 6.46 1.67 10.47
N CYS A 56 6.20 0.73 9.56
CA CYS A 56 5.22 -0.33 9.80
C CYS A 56 5.52 -1.11 11.09
N ASN A 57 6.80 -1.43 11.32
CA ASN A 57 7.22 -2.14 12.52
C ASN A 57 7.06 -1.30 13.80
N ASN A 58 7.35 0.00 13.74
CA ASN A 58 7.12 0.93 14.85
C ASN A 58 5.62 1.00 15.21
N ILE A 59 4.75 1.15 14.20
CA ILE A 59 3.28 1.19 14.39
C ILE A 59 2.79 -0.12 15.01
N LEU A 60 3.24 -1.27 14.48
CA LEU A 60 2.87 -2.57 15.02
C LEU A 60 3.35 -2.75 16.47
N GLN A 61 4.55 -2.28 16.79
CA GLN A 61 5.06 -2.29 18.16
C GLN A 61 4.21 -1.40 19.09
N ALA A 62 3.87 -0.18 18.66
CA ALA A 62 3.02 0.73 19.43
C ALA A 62 1.62 0.15 19.68
N ARG A 63 1.13 -0.70 18.77
CA ARG A 63 -0.12 -1.46 18.91
C ARG A 63 0.02 -2.76 19.73
N GLY A 64 1.20 -3.06 20.28
CA GLY A 64 1.46 -4.30 21.02
C GLY A 64 1.55 -5.56 20.17
N SER A 65 1.58 -5.46 18.83
CA SER A 65 1.69 -6.62 17.95
C SER A 65 3.11 -7.19 17.96
N LYS A 66 3.22 -8.52 17.88
CA LYS A 66 4.50 -9.24 17.70
C LYS A 66 4.94 -9.35 16.23
N LYS A 67 4.06 -9.07 15.27
CA LYS A 67 4.36 -9.17 13.83
C LYS A 67 5.43 -8.15 13.43
N ARG A 68 6.43 -8.56 12.64
CA ARG A 68 7.46 -7.68 12.07
C ARG A 68 7.69 -8.01 10.60
N TYR A 69 7.83 -6.97 9.79
CA TYR A 69 8.22 -7.06 8.39
C TYR A 69 9.73 -6.93 8.24
N THR A 70 10.27 -7.63 7.25
CA THR A 70 11.66 -7.57 6.79
C THR A 70 11.74 -6.85 5.44
N LEU A 71 12.95 -6.50 5.01
CA LEU A 71 13.14 -5.90 3.68
C LEU A 71 12.73 -6.82 2.53
N SER A 72 12.80 -8.14 2.73
CA SER A 72 12.41 -9.13 1.72
C SER A 72 10.90 -9.19 1.51
N ASP A 73 10.10 -8.83 2.53
CA ASP A 73 8.64 -8.88 2.48
C ASP A 73 8.04 -7.89 1.48
N ARG A 74 8.82 -6.89 1.06
CA ARG A 74 8.45 -5.95 -0.01
C ARG A 74 8.22 -6.64 -1.35
N PHE A 75 8.84 -7.79 -1.60
CA PHE A 75 8.63 -8.56 -2.83
C PHE A 75 7.38 -9.46 -2.77
N ASN A 76 6.76 -9.60 -1.60
CA ASN A 76 5.50 -10.31 -1.46
C ASN A 76 4.34 -9.33 -1.65
N VAL A 77 3.47 -9.64 -2.62
CA VAL A 77 2.33 -8.78 -2.99
C VAL A 77 1.39 -8.56 -1.80
N GLN A 78 1.03 -9.63 -1.09
CA GLN A 78 0.09 -9.56 0.03
C GLN A 78 0.67 -8.74 1.17
N LYS A 79 1.92 -9.01 1.57
CA LYS A 79 2.58 -8.23 2.65
C LYS A 79 2.78 -6.77 2.28
N SER A 80 2.97 -6.47 1.00
CA SER A 80 3.04 -5.08 0.51
C SER A 80 1.71 -4.34 0.70
N LYS A 81 0.59 -4.99 0.37
CA LYS A 81 -0.76 -4.45 0.63
C LYS A 81 -1.02 -4.28 2.13
N GLU A 82 -0.63 -5.25 2.95
CA GLU A 82 -0.74 -5.13 4.41
C GLU A 82 0.08 -3.97 4.97
N MET A 83 1.32 -3.77 4.50
CA MET A 83 2.14 -2.62 4.90
C MET A 83 1.48 -1.29 4.52
N PHE A 84 0.86 -1.21 3.34
CA PHE A 84 0.06 -0.05 2.95
C PHE A 84 -1.05 0.25 3.95
N LEU A 85 -1.84 -0.76 4.32
CA LEU A 85 -2.94 -0.62 5.28
C LEU A 85 -2.46 -0.26 6.69
N VAL A 86 -1.32 -0.80 7.13
CA VAL A 86 -0.71 -0.43 8.43
C VAL A 86 -0.37 1.06 8.45
N ILE A 87 0.25 1.59 7.39
CA ILE A 87 0.57 3.02 7.29
C ILE A 87 -0.71 3.87 7.26
N GLN A 88 -1.69 3.52 6.42
CA GLN A 88 -2.94 4.28 6.31
C GLN A 88 -3.72 4.31 7.63
N SER A 89 -3.87 3.17 8.30
CA SER A 89 -4.61 3.09 9.56
C SER A 89 -4.01 3.91 10.70
N PHE A 90 -2.73 4.29 10.63
CA PHE A 90 -2.08 5.12 11.65
C PHE A 90 -2.00 6.59 11.23
N HIS A 91 -1.54 6.88 10.02
CA HIS A 91 -1.28 8.25 9.56
C HIS A 91 -2.49 8.90 8.86
N ASN A 92 -3.51 8.11 8.54
CA ASN A 92 -4.73 8.54 7.85
C ASN A 92 -5.99 7.85 8.44
N PRO A 93 -6.28 8.04 9.74
CA PRO A 93 -7.35 7.29 10.44
C PRO A 93 -8.77 7.60 9.93
N LEU A 94 -8.95 8.71 9.22
CA LEU A 94 -10.23 9.11 8.61
C LEU A 94 -10.39 8.59 7.17
N ASN A 95 -9.45 7.77 6.68
CA ASN A 95 -9.47 7.18 5.34
C ASN A 95 -9.64 8.19 4.19
N ASN A 96 -8.98 9.36 4.29
CA ASN A 96 -8.99 10.33 3.20
C ASN A 96 -8.13 9.82 2.03
N ILE A 97 -8.75 9.58 0.88
CA ILE A 97 -8.09 8.99 -0.30
C ILE A 97 -6.88 9.80 -0.74
N GLU A 98 -7.06 11.11 -0.93
CA GLU A 98 -5.99 11.99 -1.43
C GLU A 98 -4.81 12.05 -0.44
N LYS A 99 -5.10 12.21 0.85
CA LYS A 99 -4.07 12.16 1.91
C LYS A 99 -3.33 10.83 1.87
N GLY A 100 -4.04 9.71 1.69
CA GLY A 100 -3.44 8.39 1.60
C GLY A 100 -2.47 8.27 0.42
N ILE A 101 -2.86 8.77 -0.74
CA ILE A 101 -2.01 8.83 -1.94
C ILE A 101 -0.78 9.72 -1.70
N ARG A 102 -0.97 10.89 -1.07
CA ARG A 102 0.14 11.83 -0.79
C ARG A 102 1.14 11.27 0.22
N ILE A 103 0.66 10.58 1.26
CA ILE A 103 1.54 9.87 2.21
C ILE A 103 2.39 8.84 1.46
N TRP A 104 1.79 8.10 0.53
CA TRP A 104 2.55 7.12 -0.25
C TRP A 104 3.60 7.76 -1.16
N ALA A 105 3.24 8.86 -1.82
CA ALA A 105 4.12 9.54 -2.78
C ALA A 105 5.26 10.34 -2.12
N GLY A 106 5.00 10.96 -0.96
CA GLY A 106 5.90 11.94 -0.35
C GLY A 106 6.25 11.69 1.11
N GLY A 107 5.77 10.60 1.70
CA GLY A 107 5.91 10.32 3.12
C GLY A 107 4.95 11.12 4.01
N ILE A 108 5.04 10.92 5.33
CA ILE A 108 4.13 11.50 6.33
C ILE A 108 4.14 13.05 6.31
N ARG A 109 5.29 13.65 5.95
CA ARG A 109 5.49 15.10 5.82
C ARG A 109 5.46 15.55 4.35
N TYR A 110 4.59 14.96 3.54
CA TYR A 110 4.50 15.26 2.11
C TYR A 110 4.30 16.76 1.85
N SER A 111 4.80 17.23 0.71
CA SER A 111 4.46 18.55 0.17
C SER A 111 3.30 18.44 -0.81
N ILE A 112 2.30 19.31 -0.68
CA ILE A 112 1.14 19.36 -1.59
C ILE A 112 1.61 19.58 -3.03
N ALA A 113 2.46 20.58 -3.25
CA ALA A 113 2.97 20.92 -4.58
C ALA A 113 3.75 19.74 -5.21
N LYS A 114 4.64 19.10 -4.46
CA LYS A 114 5.46 17.99 -4.98
C LYS A 114 4.67 16.71 -5.27
N THR A 115 3.59 16.47 -4.53
CA THR A 115 2.78 15.25 -4.69
C THR A 115 1.59 15.41 -5.64
N GLN A 116 1.25 16.65 -6.05
CA GLN A 116 0.08 16.92 -6.88
C GLN A 116 0.03 16.11 -8.18
N LYS A 117 1.16 16.08 -8.92
CA LYS A 117 1.25 15.34 -10.19
C LYS A 117 1.04 13.84 -10.00
N TYR A 118 1.52 13.28 -8.89
CA TYR A 118 1.34 11.87 -8.59
C TYR A 118 -0.13 11.56 -8.24
N VAL A 119 -0.77 12.39 -7.42
CA VAL A 119 -2.21 12.28 -7.10
C VAL A 119 -3.06 12.29 -8.36
N GLN A 120 -2.81 13.22 -9.28
CA GLN A 120 -3.53 13.29 -10.56
C GLN A 120 -3.37 12.01 -11.40
N LYS A 121 -2.17 11.43 -11.44
CA LYS A 121 -1.94 10.16 -12.13
C LYS A 121 -2.71 9.01 -11.49
N VAL A 122 -2.73 8.91 -10.16
CA VAL A 122 -3.50 7.86 -9.46
C VAL A 122 -4.97 7.98 -9.78
N PHE A 123 -5.56 9.19 -9.66
CA PHE A 123 -6.96 9.39 -10.01
C PHE A 123 -7.28 9.15 -11.49
N ALA A 124 -6.33 9.38 -12.41
CA ALA A 124 -6.51 9.05 -13.82
C ALA A 124 -6.55 7.53 -14.07
N VAL A 125 -5.81 6.74 -13.29
CA VAL A 125 -5.77 5.27 -13.40
C VAL A 125 -6.96 4.60 -12.70
N MET A 126 -7.52 5.23 -11.66
CA MET A 126 -8.68 4.70 -10.93
C MET A 126 -10.00 4.77 -11.73
N LYS A 127 -10.03 5.48 -12.86
CA LYS A 127 -11.23 5.69 -13.68
C LYS A 127 -11.58 4.49 -14.53
#